data_AF-C5LXW2-F1
#
_entry.id   AF-C5LXW2-F1
#
_cell.length_a   1.000
_cell.length_b   1.000
_cell.length_c   1.000
_cell.angle_alpha   90.00
_cell.angle_beta   90.00
_cell.angle_gamma   90.00
#
_symmetry.space_group_name_H-M   'P 1'
#
loop_
_entity.id
_entity.type
_entity.pdbx_description
1 polymer ?
#
loop_
_entity_poly.entity_id
_entity_poly.type
_entity_poly.pdbx_seq_one_letter_code
_entity_poly.pdbx_strand_id
1 'polypeptide(L)'
;MEDEFETARKPARKRRQSQLDASPPPADKQAEQAAPEPAERVDVQKTTRSKRTRVQQAPAEPPAPVAVGGNRIDDLCELVVDVFSAERTQFMNIDDLRDKVNALAERKKLSVFTTAEFNGGLESLQEDNKVFISSDLVYIV
;
A
#
# COMPACT_ATOMS: atom_id res chain seq x y z
N MET A 1 -1.38 41.10 -45.60
CA MET A 1 -2.25 39.96 -45.93
C MET A 1 -2.89 39.55 -44.63
N GLU A 2 -4.06 40.14 -44.40
CA GLU A 2 -4.92 39.91 -43.24
C GLU A 2 -6.04 38.94 -43.65
N ASP A 3 -6.69 38.36 -42.63
CA ASP A 3 -7.97 37.65 -42.65
C ASP A 3 -8.00 36.17 -43.08
N GLU A 4 -7.99 35.28 -42.09
CA GLU A 4 -8.92 34.13 -42.09
C GLU A 4 -9.37 33.84 -40.65
N PHE A 5 -10.45 34.50 -40.24
CA PHE A 5 -11.23 34.17 -39.05
C PHE A 5 -12.49 33.40 -39.49
N GLU A 6 -12.74 32.31 -38.76
CA GLU A 6 -14.08 31.90 -38.30
C GLU A 6 -15.04 31.17 -39.27
N THR A 7 -15.18 29.85 -39.06
CA THR A 7 -16.45 29.08 -39.21
C THR A 7 -16.23 27.69 -38.59
N ALA A 8 -17.08 27.04 -37.80
CA ALA A 8 -18.47 27.26 -37.48
C ALA A 8 -18.81 26.56 -36.13
N ARG A 9 -19.77 27.13 -35.42
CA ARG A 9 -20.42 26.59 -34.22
C ARG A 9 -21.21 25.29 -34.51
N LYS A 10 -21.22 24.39 -33.51
CA LYS A 10 -22.01 23.14 -33.40
C LYS A 10 -23.51 23.30 -33.73
N PRO A 11 -24.22 22.18 -33.98
CA PRO A 11 -25.28 21.83 -33.04
C PRO A 11 -25.28 20.36 -32.58
N ALA A 12 -25.75 20.16 -31.36
CA ALA A 12 -26.00 18.87 -30.73
C ALA A 12 -27.12 18.08 -31.42
N ARG A 13 -27.00 16.75 -31.52
CA ARG A 13 -28.12 15.87 -31.86
C ARG A 13 -28.17 14.65 -30.92
N LYS A 14 -29.09 14.74 -29.95
CA LYS A 14 -29.63 13.60 -29.18
C LYS A 14 -30.19 12.54 -30.15
N ARG A 15 -29.89 11.25 -29.94
CA ARG A 15 -30.68 10.17 -30.55
C ARG A 15 -30.74 8.90 -29.67
N ARG A 16 -31.81 8.88 -28.87
CA ARG A 16 -32.71 7.75 -28.50
C ARG A 16 -32.12 6.52 -27.81
N GLN A 17 -32.24 6.53 -26.49
CA GLN A 17 -33.03 5.59 -25.66
C GLN A 17 -33.55 4.33 -26.38
N SER A 18 -33.08 3.17 -25.91
CA SER A 18 -33.95 2.02 -25.70
C SER A 18 -33.94 1.75 -24.20
N GLN A 19 -35.03 2.15 -23.53
CA GLN A 19 -35.42 1.61 -22.24
C GLN A 19 -36.04 0.23 -22.46
N LEU A 20 -35.79 -0.69 -21.53
CA LEU A 20 -36.67 -1.75 -21.00
C LEU A 20 -35.76 -2.60 -20.10
N ASP A 21 -35.60 -2.24 -18.82
CA ASP A 21 -36.52 -2.50 -17.70
C ASP A 21 -36.66 -3.99 -17.39
N ALA A 22 -35.98 -4.40 -16.31
CA ALA A 22 -36.41 -5.46 -15.40
C ALA A 22 -35.74 -5.20 -14.03
N SER A 23 -36.34 -4.26 -13.28
CA SER A 23 -36.73 -4.29 -11.85
C SER A 23 -35.92 -5.06 -10.75
N PRO A 24 -36.06 -4.63 -9.47
CA PRO A 24 -35.06 -4.67 -8.38
C PRO A 24 -35.08 -5.97 -7.54
N PRO A 25 -34.16 -6.15 -6.56
CA PRO A 25 -34.15 -7.34 -5.72
C PRO A 25 -35.24 -7.26 -4.65
N PRO A 26 -35.94 -8.38 -4.37
CA PRO A 26 -36.32 -8.62 -2.97
C PRO A 26 -36.26 -10.10 -2.61
N ALA A 27 -35.47 -10.42 -1.59
CA ALA A 27 -35.82 -11.44 -0.61
C ALA A 27 -35.00 -11.19 0.66
N ASP A 28 -35.56 -10.31 1.48
CA ASP A 28 -35.42 -10.38 2.92
C ASP A 28 -35.86 -11.77 3.40
N LYS A 29 -35.03 -12.43 4.22
CA LYS A 29 -35.46 -13.29 5.31
C LYS A 29 -34.30 -13.46 6.30
N GLN A 30 -34.44 -12.69 7.40
CA GLN A 30 -34.36 -13.13 8.79
C GLN A 30 -33.20 -14.07 9.16
N ALA A 31 -32.22 -13.56 9.91
CA ALA A 31 -32.23 -13.52 11.38
C ALA A 31 -32.02 -14.91 12.00
N GLU A 32 -30.88 -15.09 12.67
CA GLU A 32 -30.87 -15.50 14.07
C GLU A 32 -29.45 -15.27 14.61
N GLN A 33 -29.41 -14.81 15.85
CA GLN A 33 -28.27 -14.64 16.71
C GLN A 33 -27.48 -15.94 16.88
N ALA A 34 -26.18 -15.83 17.15
CA ALA A 34 -25.61 -16.41 18.37
C ALA A 34 -24.19 -15.89 18.57
N ALA A 35 -24.04 -15.04 19.58
CA ALA A 35 -22.79 -14.85 20.28
C ALA A 35 -22.55 -16.07 21.21
N PRO A 36 -21.48 -16.03 22.01
CA PRO A 36 -20.48 -17.10 22.16
C PRO A 36 -20.95 -18.31 22.98
N GLU A 37 -20.41 -19.50 22.72
CA GLU A 37 -20.46 -20.59 23.70
C GLU A 37 -19.14 -20.66 24.50
N PRO A 38 -19.22 -20.52 25.84
CA PRO A 38 -18.16 -20.82 26.78
C PRO A 38 -18.35 -22.24 27.34
N ALA A 39 -17.32 -23.08 27.22
CA ALA A 39 -17.15 -24.30 28.01
C ALA A 39 -15.64 -24.47 28.20
N GLU A 40 -15.07 -24.74 29.35
CA GLU A 40 -15.61 -25.41 30.52
C GLU A 40 -14.73 -25.01 31.72
N ARG A 41 -15.37 -24.83 32.88
CA ARG A 41 -14.68 -24.67 34.16
C ARG A 41 -14.22 -26.06 34.62
N VAL A 42 -12.93 -26.22 34.92
CA VAL A 42 -12.50 -27.24 35.89
C VAL A 42 -12.01 -26.54 37.15
N ASP A 43 -12.70 -26.90 38.22
CA ASP A 43 -12.63 -26.37 39.57
C ASP A 43 -11.58 -27.13 40.39
N VAL A 44 -10.91 -26.38 41.29
CA VAL A 44 -10.40 -26.79 42.61
C VAL A 44 -9.11 -27.63 42.75
N GLN A 45 -8.10 -26.90 43.26
CA GLN A 45 -7.20 -27.17 44.41
C GLN A 45 -6.54 -28.55 44.59
N LYS A 46 -5.20 -28.58 44.69
CA LYS A 46 -4.49 -28.56 46.00
C LYS A 46 -2.96 -28.61 45.87
N THR A 47 -2.34 -27.60 46.48
CA THR A 47 -1.12 -27.62 47.31
C THR A 47 -0.07 -28.72 47.10
N THR A 48 1.13 -28.35 46.66
CA THR A 48 2.36 -28.71 47.40
C THR A 48 3.38 -27.58 47.34
N ARG A 49 3.95 -27.31 48.51
CA ARG A 49 4.95 -26.29 48.82
C ARG A 49 6.33 -26.84 48.43
N SER A 50 6.93 -26.28 47.38
CA SER A 50 8.36 -26.49 47.10
C SER A 50 9.06 -25.14 47.01
N LYS A 51 9.83 -24.85 48.06
CA LYS A 51 10.87 -23.82 48.06
C LYS A 51 11.85 -24.14 46.92
N ARG A 52 12.10 -23.20 46.01
CA ARG A 52 13.47 -22.87 45.55
C ARG A 52 13.47 -21.74 44.53
N THR A 53 14.33 -20.77 44.85
CA THR A 53 15.14 -19.99 43.90
C THR A 53 14.43 -18.94 43.05
N ARG A 54 14.51 -17.71 43.55
CA ARG A 54 14.58 -16.44 42.82
C ARG A 54 15.32 -16.61 41.48
N VAL A 55 14.60 -16.51 40.37
CA VAL A 55 15.14 -16.06 39.09
C VAL A 55 14.40 -14.77 38.77
N GLN A 56 15.16 -13.70 38.64
CA GLN A 56 14.66 -12.39 38.26
C GLN A 56 13.94 -12.55 36.91
N GLN A 57 12.64 -12.23 36.85
CA GLN A 57 11.99 -11.97 35.56
C GLN A 57 12.65 -10.71 35.02
N ALA A 58 13.57 -10.89 34.07
CA ALA A 58 14.01 -9.82 33.20
C ALA A 58 12.78 -9.24 32.49
N PRO A 59 12.71 -7.92 32.27
CA PRO A 59 11.63 -7.31 31.51
C PRO A 59 11.57 -7.97 30.13
N ALA A 60 10.34 -8.21 29.66
CA ALA A 60 10.04 -8.80 28.36
C ALA A 60 11.01 -8.28 27.29
N GLU A 61 11.70 -9.21 26.63
CA GLU A 61 12.53 -8.92 25.47
C GLU A 61 11.77 -7.98 24.53
N PRO A 62 12.38 -6.88 24.04
CA PRO A 62 11.82 -6.18 22.90
C PRO A 62 11.66 -7.19 21.76
N PRO A 63 10.59 -7.12 20.94
CA PRO A 63 10.43 -8.04 19.84
C PRO A 63 11.72 -8.06 19.03
N ALA A 64 12.22 -9.27 18.76
CA ALA A 64 13.46 -9.51 18.05
C ALA A 64 13.55 -8.57 16.83
N PRO A 65 14.72 -7.98 16.54
CA PRO A 65 14.90 -7.27 15.28
C PRO A 65 14.58 -8.27 14.18
N VAL A 66 13.48 -8.03 13.46
CA VAL A 66 13.22 -8.72 12.20
C VAL A 66 14.51 -8.59 11.42
N ALA A 67 15.11 -9.72 11.07
CA ALA A 67 16.34 -9.74 10.33
C ALA A 67 16.12 -8.91 9.05
N VAL A 68 16.64 -7.68 9.04
CA VAL A 68 16.66 -6.79 7.87
C VAL A 68 17.71 -7.36 6.93
N GLY A 69 17.47 -8.56 6.42
CA GLY A 69 18.00 -9.05 5.16
C GLY A 69 17.09 -8.62 4.02
N GLY A 70 16.49 -7.42 4.15
CA GLY A 70 15.73 -6.79 3.08
C GLY A 70 16.69 -6.47 1.96
N ASN A 71 16.44 -7.06 0.79
CA ASN A 71 17.14 -6.67 -0.41
C ASN A 71 16.87 -5.16 -0.60
N ARG A 72 17.91 -4.33 -0.74
CA ARG A 72 17.74 -2.87 -0.87
C ARG A 72 16.78 -2.47 -2.00
N ILE A 73 16.63 -3.34 -3.00
CA ILE A 73 15.71 -3.16 -4.12
C ILE A 73 14.25 -3.38 -3.68
N ASP A 74 13.97 -4.34 -2.78
CA ASP A 74 12.64 -4.51 -2.19
C ASP A 74 12.25 -3.30 -1.35
N ASP A 75 13.17 -2.79 -0.51
CA ASP A 75 12.94 -1.56 0.25
C ASP A 75 12.63 -0.37 -0.67
N LEU A 76 13.38 -0.24 -1.77
CA LEU A 76 13.13 0.79 -2.79
C LEU A 76 11.76 0.61 -3.45
N CYS A 77 11.39 -0.63 -3.81
CA CYS A 77 10.10 -0.96 -4.41
C CYS A 77 8.94 -0.53 -3.50
N GLU A 78 8.99 -0.93 -2.24
CA GLU A 78 7.96 -0.58 -1.24
C GLU A 78 7.85 0.94 -1.07
N LEU A 79 8.98 1.65 -0.98
CA LEU A 79 8.97 3.10 -0.84
C LEU A 79 8.42 3.80 -2.09
N VAL A 80 8.76 3.33 -3.29
CA VAL A 80 8.23 3.87 -4.55
C VAL A 80 6.71 3.69 -4.60
N VAL A 81 6.22 2.48 -4.30
CA VAL A 81 4.77 2.19 -4.25
C VAL A 81 4.05 3.08 -3.24
N ASP A 82 4.62 3.28 -2.06
CA ASP A 82 4.04 4.16 -1.04
C ASP A 82 3.99 5.62 -1.48
N VAL A 83 5.03 6.12 -2.16
CA VAL A 83 5.04 7.49 -2.69
C VAL A 83 3.95 7.66 -3.76
N PHE A 84 3.85 6.74 -4.72
CA PHE A 84 2.79 6.78 -5.74
C PHE A 84 1.38 6.68 -5.11
N SER A 85 1.23 5.85 -4.09
CA SER A 85 -0.04 5.70 -3.36
C SER A 85 -0.42 6.97 -2.58
N ALA A 86 0.55 7.62 -1.95
CA ALA A 86 0.35 8.86 -1.21
C ALA A 86 -0.01 10.04 -2.12
N GLU A 87 0.69 10.17 -3.25
CA GLU A 87 0.51 11.26 -4.21
C GLU A 87 -0.70 11.05 -5.13
N ARG A 88 -1.22 9.82 -5.20
CA ARG A 88 -2.33 9.41 -6.10
C ARG A 88 -2.04 9.75 -7.56
N THR A 89 -0.80 9.58 -7.98
CA THR A 89 -0.36 9.76 -9.37
C THR A 89 0.04 8.43 -9.98
N GLN A 90 0.06 8.36 -11.31
CA GLN A 90 0.53 7.19 -12.06
C GLN A 90 1.95 7.36 -12.62
N PHE A 91 2.44 8.60 -12.66
CA PHE A 91 3.78 8.93 -13.11
C PHE A 91 4.35 10.10 -12.30
N MET A 92 5.68 10.18 -12.26
CA MET A 92 6.42 11.22 -11.54
C MET A 92 7.80 11.43 -12.18
N ASN A 93 8.35 12.64 -12.06
CA ASN A 93 9.75 12.86 -12.46
C ASN A 93 10.70 12.07 -11.57
N ILE A 94 11.80 11.55 -12.12
CA ILE A 94 12.81 10.78 -11.39
C ILE A 94 13.33 11.56 -10.18
N ASP A 95 13.66 12.84 -10.34
CA ASP A 95 14.15 13.68 -9.24
C ASP A 95 13.11 13.87 -8.13
N ASP A 96 11.85 14.16 -8.49
CA ASP A 96 10.76 14.34 -7.53
C ASP A 96 10.45 13.03 -6.78
N LEU A 97 10.47 11.90 -7.50
CA LEU A 97 10.31 10.57 -6.92
C LEU A 97 11.44 10.27 -5.94
N ARG A 98 12.69 10.58 -6.31
CA ARG A 98 13.86 10.36 -5.45
C ARG A 98 13.77 11.18 -4.16
N ASP A 99 13.45 12.47 -4.25
CA ASP A 99 13.31 13.33 -3.08
C ASP A 99 12.21 12.82 -2.15
N LYS A 100 11.07 12.39 -2.71
CA LYS A 100 9.96 11.83 -1.93
C LYS A 100 10.28 10.47 -1.30
N VAL A 101 10.95 9.58 -2.05
CA VAL A 101 11.41 8.28 -1.55
C VAL A 101 12.41 8.48 -0.41
N ASN A 102 13.37 9.39 -0.57
CA ASN A 102 14.35 9.69 0.47
C ASN A 102 13.70 10.31 1.71
N ALA A 103 12.77 11.26 1.55
CA ALA A 103 12.01 11.82 2.66
C ALA A 103 11.16 10.74 3.38
N LEU A 104 10.61 9.78 2.63
CA LEU A 104 9.86 8.65 3.20
C LEU A 104 10.78 7.64 3.92
N ALA A 105 11.96 7.37 3.35
CA ALA A 105 12.98 6.52 3.95
C ALA A 105 13.44 7.09 5.31
N GLU A 106 13.73 8.39 5.37
CA GLU A 106 14.08 9.07 6.62
C GLU A 106 12.98 8.96 7.67
N ARG A 107 11.71 9.16 7.28
CA ARG A 107 10.55 9.00 8.19
C ARG A 107 10.41 7.58 8.71
N LYS A 108 10.71 6.58 7.87
CA LYS A 108 10.72 5.15 8.24
C LYS A 108 12.01 4.70 8.92
N LYS A 109 12.99 5.60 9.14
CA LYS A 109 14.32 5.30 9.68
C LYS A 109 15.10 4.27 8.85
N LEU A 110 14.84 4.24 7.55
CA LEU A 110 15.58 3.46 6.57
C LEU A 110 16.80 4.25 6.06
N SER A 111 17.72 3.54 5.41
CA SER A 111 18.87 4.19 4.76
C SER A 111 18.41 4.99 3.55
N VAL A 112 18.88 6.23 3.45
CA VAL A 112 18.62 7.12 2.32
C VAL A 112 19.37 6.61 1.08
N PHE A 113 18.75 6.69 -0.09
CA PHE A 113 19.37 6.23 -1.34
C PHE A 113 20.20 7.34 -1.97
N THR A 114 21.45 7.03 -2.30
CA THR A 114 22.26 7.89 -3.16
C THR A 114 21.67 7.93 -4.58
N THR A 115 22.03 8.93 -5.39
CA THR A 115 21.56 9.03 -6.78
C THR A 115 21.83 7.74 -7.57
N ALA A 116 23.03 7.18 -7.39
CA ALA A 116 23.46 5.98 -8.11
C ALA A 116 22.67 4.74 -7.66
N GLU A 117 22.46 4.57 -6.35
CA GLU A 117 21.65 3.46 -5.83
C GLU A 117 20.19 3.56 -6.26
N PHE A 118 19.64 4.77 -6.27
CA PHE A 118 18.26 4.99 -6.70
C PHE A 118 18.08 4.69 -8.19
N ASN A 119 18.97 5.22 -9.05
CA ASN A 119 18.89 4.97 -10.49
C ASN A 119 19.12 3.49 -10.83
N GLY A 120 20.14 2.86 -10.25
CA GLY A 120 20.40 1.44 -10.48
C GLY A 120 19.27 0.55 -9.95
N GLY A 121 18.66 0.92 -8.82
CA GLY A 121 17.48 0.23 -8.29
C GLY A 121 16.24 0.42 -9.17
N LEU A 122 16.02 1.61 -9.73
CA LEU A 122 14.94 1.85 -10.70
C LEU A 122 15.12 1.03 -11.99
N GLU A 123 16.36 0.87 -12.48
CA GLU A 123 16.66 0.00 -13.60
C GLU A 123 16.30 -1.46 -13.29
N SER A 124 16.66 -1.97 -12.11
CA SER A 124 16.24 -3.31 -11.68
C SER A 124 14.72 -3.45 -11.59
N LEU A 125 14.02 -2.46 -11.04
CA LEU A 125 12.56 -2.46 -10.97
C LEU A 125 11.91 -2.41 -12.36
N GLN A 126 12.58 -1.79 -13.34
CA GLN A 126 12.13 -1.80 -14.73
C GLN A 126 12.32 -3.17 -15.37
N GLU A 127 13.45 -3.85 -15.12
CA GLU A 127 13.69 -5.23 -15.56
C GLU A 127 12.63 -6.20 -14.98
N ASP A 128 12.21 -5.97 -13.72
CA ASP A 128 11.15 -6.70 -13.05
C ASP A 128 9.72 -6.29 -13.46
N ASN A 129 9.56 -5.39 -14.44
CA ASN A 129 8.29 -4.84 -14.91
C ASN A 129 7.43 -4.21 -13.80
N LYS A 130 8.05 -3.65 -12.76
CA LYS A 130 7.38 -2.90 -11.68
C LYS A 130 7.19 -1.44 -12.02
N VAL A 131 8.14 -0.89 -12.77
CA VAL A 131 8.11 0.49 -13.24
C VAL A 131 8.45 0.53 -14.73
N PHE A 132 8.01 1.59 -15.40
CA PHE A 132 8.40 1.91 -16.75
C PHE A 132 9.03 3.31 -16.76
N ILE A 133 10.21 3.46 -17.34
CA ILE A 133 10.92 4.73 -17.39
C ILE A 133 10.89 5.26 -18.81
N SER A 134 10.43 6.49 -19.00
CA SER A 134 10.40 7.17 -20.30
C SER A 134 10.91 8.59 -20.17
N SER A 135 12.01 8.89 -20.86
CA SER A 135 12.76 10.14 -20.68
C SER A 135 13.15 10.31 -19.20
N ASP A 136 12.50 11.24 -18.49
CA ASP A 136 12.76 11.55 -17.08
C ASP A 136 11.55 11.20 -16.18
N LEU A 137 10.56 10.50 -16.73
CA LEU A 137 9.34 10.10 -16.03
C LEU A 137 9.36 8.62 -15.68
N VAL A 138 9.05 8.33 -14.42
CA VAL A 138 8.81 6.98 -13.90
C VAL A 138 7.31 6.75 -13.84
N TYR A 139 6.86 5.65 -14.41
CA TYR A 139 5.49 5.17 -14.39
C TYR A 139 5.43 3.91 -13.54
N ILE A 140 4.42 3.79 -12.68
CA ILE A 140 4.17 2.55 -11.92
C ILE A 140 3.29 1.61 -12.75
N VAL A 141 3.62 0.31 -12.77
CA VAL A 141 2.99 -0.73 -13.62
C VAL A 141 2.15 -1.70 -12.80
#